data_AF-A0A920SYM6-F1
#
_entry.id   AF-A0A920SYM6-F1
#
_cell.length_a   1.000
_cell.length_b   1.000
_cell.length_c   1.000
_cell.angle_alpha   90.00
_cell.angle_beta   90.00
_cell.angle_gamma   90.00
#
_symmetry.space_group_name_H-M   'P 1'
#
loop_
_entity.id
_entity.type
_entity.pdbx_description
1 polymer ?
#
loop_
_entity_poly.entity_id
_entity_poly.type
_entity_poly.pdbx_seq_one_letter_code
_entity_poly.pdbx_strand_id
1 'polypeptide(L)'
;MEPVQGEGGIRPVTQKFLASIRELCDEHGAPLMFDEVQCGIGRTGPLFAHQHYGINPDVMALAKGLGGGFPIGAFLPQRRLEAQRWWGLMEARSEETLWQPRLAMQ
;
A
#
# COMPACT_ATOMS: atom_id res chain seq x y z
N MET A 1 -3.41 -1.00 -3.62
CA MET A 1 -4.68 -1.52 -4.17
C MET A 1 -5.79 -1.39 -3.14
N GLU A 2 -7.04 -1.25 -3.53
CA GLU A 2 -8.18 -1.20 -2.61
C GLU A 2 -8.72 -2.63 -2.32
N PRO A 3 -8.92 -3.05 -1.05
CA PRO A 3 -9.60 -4.31 -0.73
C PRO A 3 -11.08 -4.35 -1.17
N VAL A 4 -11.70 -3.18 -1.30
CA VAL A 4 -12.99 -2.99 -1.97
C VAL A 4 -12.83 -1.78 -2.87
N GLN A 5 -12.83 -1.98 -4.18
CA GLN A 5 -12.69 -0.89 -5.14
C GLN A 5 -13.93 -0.02 -5.09
N GLY A 6 -13.76 1.21 -4.61
CA GLY A 6 -14.86 2.14 -4.34
C GLY A 6 -15.49 2.71 -5.60
N GLU A 7 -14.77 3.66 -6.21
CA GLU A 7 -15.21 4.40 -7.41
C GLU A 7 -15.34 3.50 -8.66
N GLY A 8 -14.76 2.29 -8.63
CA GLY A 8 -14.95 1.27 -9.65
C GLY A 8 -16.32 0.56 -9.63
N GLY A 9 -17.21 0.97 -8.73
CA GLY A 9 -18.56 0.42 -8.60
C GLY A 9 -18.70 -0.59 -7.44
N ILE A 10 -18.10 -0.30 -6.28
CA ILE A 10 -18.21 -1.08 -5.05
C ILE A 10 -17.92 -2.57 -5.29
N ARG A 11 -16.67 -2.89 -5.61
CA ARG A 11 -16.24 -4.24 -5.98
C ARG A 11 -15.28 -4.81 -4.93
N PRO A 12 -15.76 -5.67 -4.02
CA PRO A 12 -14.87 -6.44 -3.15
C PRO A 12 -13.97 -7.35 -3.97
N VAL A 13 -12.68 -7.38 -3.63
CA VAL A 13 -11.77 -8.34 -4.26
C VAL A 13 -12.07 -9.75 -3.76
N THR A 14 -11.68 -10.77 -4.53
CA THR A 14 -11.81 -12.15 -4.06
C THR A 14 -10.65 -12.54 -3.15
N GLN A 15 -10.88 -13.45 -2.21
CA GLN A 15 -9.81 -14.02 -1.37
C GLN A 15 -8.65 -14.57 -2.20
N LYS A 16 -8.96 -15.32 -3.26
CA LYS A 16 -7.97 -15.92 -4.15
C LYS A 16 -7.11 -14.85 -4.82
N PHE A 17 -7.73 -13.79 -5.33
CA PHE A 17 -7.01 -12.70 -5.98
C PHE A 17 -6.04 -12.03 -5.01
N LEU A 18 -6.52 -11.68 -3.81
CA LEU A 18 -5.69 -10.98 -2.83
C LEU A 18 -4.53 -11.85 -2.32
N ALA A 19 -4.76 -13.15 -2.13
CA ALA A 19 -3.72 -14.11 -1.77
C ALA A 19 -2.63 -14.19 -2.85
N SER A 20 -3.00 -14.30 -4.12
CA SER A 20 -2.02 -14.32 -5.22
C SER A 20 -1.22 -13.02 -5.32
N ILE A 21 -1.83 -11.86 -5.05
CA ILE A 21 -1.10 -10.59 -5.02
C ILE A 21 -0.10 -10.57 -3.86
N ARG A 22 -0.46 -11.07 -2.68
CA ARG A 22 0.47 -11.18 -1.54
C ARG A 22 1.66 -12.07 -1.87
N GLU A 23 1.41 -13.24 -2.45
CA GLU A 23 2.47 -14.17 -2.90
C GLU A 23 3.42 -13.49 -3.90
N LEU A 24 2.88 -12.81 -4.91
CA LEU A 24 3.68 -12.06 -5.90
C LEU A 24 4.51 -10.94 -5.25
N CYS A 25 3.93 -10.21 -4.31
CA CYS A 25 4.65 -9.18 -3.56
C CYS A 25 5.80 -9.79 -2.74
N ASP A 26 5.59 -10.94 -2.08
CA ASP A 26 6.64 -11.64 -1.36
C ASP A 26 7.74 -12.19 -2.30
N GLU A 27 7.36 -12.77 -3.44
CA GLU A 27 8.27 -13.30 -4.46
C GLU A 27 9.21 -12.22 -5.02
N HIS A 28 8.66 -11.05 -5.36
CA HIS A 28 9.42 -9.97 -5.96
C HIS A 28 10.00 -8.98 -4.94
N GLY A 29 9.83 -9.22 -3.64
CA GLY A 29 10.25 -8.29 -2.59
C GLY A 29 9.56 -6.93 -2.66
N ALA A 30 8.39 -6.85 -3.29
CA ALA A 30 7.60 -5.64 -3.43
C ALA A 30 6.70 -5.43 -2.20
N PRO A 31 6.53 -4.18 -1.72
CA PRO A 31 5.60 -3.89 -0.64
C PRO A 31 4.14 -4.01 -1.10
N LEU A 32 3.32 -4.75 -0.36
CA LEU A 32 1.88 -4.77 -0.54
C LEU A 32 1.26 -3.56 0.18
N MET A 33 0.69 -2.64 -0.59
CA MET A 33 0.04 -1.46 -0.05
C MET A 33 -1.48 -1.54 -0.22
N PHE A 34 -2.22 -1.42 0.88
CA PHE A 34 -3.67 -1.30 0.83
C PHE A 34 -4.11 0.16 0.93
N ASP A 35 -4.95 0.55 -0.01
CA ASP A 35 -5.71 1.79 0.06
C ASP A 35 -7.02 1.50 0.80
N GLU A 36 -7.06 1.93 2.04
CA GLU A 36 -8.19 1.77 2.96
C GLU A 36 -8.91 3.12 3.15
N VAL A 37 -8.65 4.11 2.29
CA VAL A 37 -9.24 5.45 2.40
C VAL A 37 -10.77 5.38 2.39
N GLN A 38 -11.38 4.59 1.51
CA GLN A 38 -12.84 4.47 1.44
C GLN A 38 -13.40 3.30 2.24
N CYS A 39 -12.74 2.14 2.19
CA CYS A 39 -13.25 0.89 2.75
C CYS A 39 -12.79 0.59 4.19
N GLY A 40 -11.82 1.36 4.71
CA GLY A 40 -11.36 1.26 6.08
C GLY A 40 -12.21 2.07 7.06
N ILE A 41 -11.69 2.23 8.27
CA ILE A 41 -12.31 2.95 9.40
C ILE A 41 -13.76 2.48 9.62
N GLY A 42 -13.94 1.16 9.73
CA GLY A 42 -15.23 0.55 10.06
C GLY A 42 -16.24 0.44 8.90
N ARG A 43 -15.93 0.95 7.69
CA ARG A 43 -16.91 1.01 6.58
C ARG A 43 -17.49 -0.35 6.21
N THR A 44 -16.70 -1.42 6.33
CA THR A 44 -17.08 -2.78 5.93
C THR A 44 -17.43 -3.68 7.13
N GLY A 45 -17.55 -3.13 8.35
CA GLY A 45 -17.76 -3.86 9.59
C GLY A 45 -16.51 -3.89 10.48
N PRO A 46 -15.45 -4.64 10.12
CA PRO A 46 -14.15 -4.56 10.77
C PRO A 46 -13.52 -3.17 10.66
N LEU A 47 -12.54 -2.88 11.50
CA LEU A 47 -11.84 -1.59 11.49
C LEU A 47 -11.18 -1.32 10.13
N PHE A 48 -10.60 -2.35 9.51
CA PHE A 48 -9.98 -2.29 8.20
C PHE A 48 -10.48 -3.42 7.31
N ALA A 49 -10.75 -3.14 6.04
CA ALA A 49 -11.34 -4.09 5.10
C ALA A 49 -10.42 -5.31 4.84
N HIS A 50 -9.10 -5.15 4.92
CA HIS A 50 -8.17 -6.29 4.75
C HIS A 50 -8.37 -7.41 5.79
N GLN A 51 -8.96 -7.09 6.94
CA GLN A 51 -9.20 -8.06 8.02
C GLN A 51 -10.19 -9.14 7.61
N HIS A 52 -11.08 -8.88 6.64
CA HIS A 52 -11.95 -9.90 6.05
C HIS A 52 -11.18 -11.02 5.37
N TYR A 53 -9.95 -10.73 4.91
CA TYR A 53 -9.16 -11.64 4.10
C TYR A 53 -8.01 -12.31 4.87
N GLY A 54 -7.74 -11.88 6.11
CA GLY A 54 -6.59 -12.37 6.89
C GLY A 54 -5.23 -12.09 6.26
N ILE A 55 -5.14 -11.13 5.32
CA ILE A 55 -3.90 -10.76 4.63
C ILE A 55 -3.48 -9.39 5.14
N ASN A 56 -2.29 -9.34 5.74
CA ASN A 56 -1.74 -8.09 6.24
C ASN A 56 -1.01 -7.33 5.12
N PRO A 57 -1.33 -6.05 4.89
CA PRO A 57 -0.52 -5.20 4.03
C PRO A 57 0.79 -4.83 4.73
N ASP A 58 1.78 -4.50 3.94
CA ASP A 58 3.00 -3.87 4.44
C ASP A 58 2.73 -2.39 4.76
N VAL A 59 1.87 -1.71 4.00
CA VAL A 59 1.50 -0.30 4.21
C VAL A 59 -0.01 -0.09 4.03
N MET A 60 -0.60 0.83 4.81
CA MET A 60 -1.97 1.30 4.59
C MET A 60 -2.03 2.81 4.34
N ALA A 61 -2.88 3.23 3.40
CA ALA A 61 -3.33 4.61 3.26
C ALA A 61 -4.71 4.78 3.88
N LEU A 62 -4.89 5.81 4.71
CA LEU A 62 -6.13 6.12 5.43
C LEU A 62 -6.50 7.60 5.25
N ALA A 63 -7.79 7.89 5.12
CA ALA A 63 -8.37 9.24 5.15
C ALA A 63 -9.88 9.14 5.38
N LYS A 64 -10.70 10.04 4.83
CA LYS A 64 -12.17 10.04 4.88
C LYS A 64 -12.72 9.79 6.29
N GLY A 65 -13.16 8.56 6.58
CA GLY A 65 -13.70 8.16 7.88
C GLY A 65 -12.75 8.46 9.03
N LEU A 66 -11.42 8.48 8.78
CA LEU A 66 -10.39 8.82 9.76
C LEU A 66 -10.62 10.19 10.40
N GLY A 67 -11.08 11.17 9.60
CA GLY A 67 -11.26 12.54 10.05
C GLY A 67 -12.64 12.87 10.60
N GLY A 68 -13.63 11.99 10.43
CA GLY A 68 -15.00 12.29 10.84
C GLY A 68 -15.58 13.60 10.26
N GLY A 69 -15.09 14.05 9.10
CA GLY A 69 -15.43 15.35 8.50
C GLY A 69 -14.32 16.41 8.56
N PHE A 70 -13.26 16.18 9.35
CA PHE A 70 -12.06 17.02 9.34
C PHE A 70 -11.05 16.57 8.28
N PRO A 71 -10.34 17.48 7.58
CA PRO A 71 -9.34 17.11 6.58
C PRO A 71 -8.11 16.49 7.24
N ILE A 72 -7.99 15.17 7.14
CA ILE A 72 -6.82 14.41 7.60
C ILE A 72 -6.62 13.17 6.71
N GLY A 73 -5.35 12.82 6.51
CA GLY A 73 -4.91 11.57 5.91
C GLY A 73 -3.73 11.01 6.67
N ALA A 74 -3.50 9.70 6.56
CA ALA A 74 -2.41 9.02 7.20
C ALA A 74 -1.83 7.93 6.29
N PHE A 75 -0.52 7.75 6.40
CA PHE A 75 0.25 6.71 5.74
C PHE A 75 0.88 5.85 6.82
N LEU A 76 0.45 4.60 6.95
CA LEU A 76 0.81 3.71 8.05
C LEU A 76 1.64 2.53 7.52
N PRO A 77 2.98 2.59 7.60
CA PRO A 77 3.82 1.42 7.42
C PRO A 77 3.64 0.46 8.60
N GLN A 78 3.61 -0.85 8.35
CA GLN A 78 3.68 -1.86 9.40
C GLN A 78 5.14 -2.13 9.78
N ARG A 79 5.37 -2.58 11.03
CA ARG A 79 6.72 -2.91 11.57
C ARG A 79 7.58 -3.78 10.67
N ARG A 80 7.00 -4.67 9.85
CA ARG A 80 7.73 -5.52 8.88
C ARG A 80 8.56 -4.69 7.89
N LEU A 81 8.18 -3.44 7.66
CA LEU A 81 8.88 -2.50 6.79
C LEU A 81 9.76 -1.48 7.55
N GLU A 82 9.64 -1.38 8.87
CA GLU A 82 10.32 -0.33 9.62
C GLU A 82 11.85 -0.54 9.60
N ALA A 83 12.52 0.45 9.01
CA ALA A 83 13.96 0.68 8.90
C ALA A 83 14.76 -0.07 7.82
N GLN A 84 14.97 -1.38 7.89
CA GLN A 84 16.10 -1.99 7.14
C GLN A 84 15.82 -2.25 5.64
N ARG A 85 14.59 -2.60 5.28
CA ARG A 85 14.25 -3.00 3.90
C ARG A 85 13.95 -1.81 2.99
N TRP A 86 13.32 -0.76 3.54
CA TRP A 86 12.99 0.46 2.80
C TRP A 86 14.20 1.32 2.50
N TRP A 87 15.09 1.50 3.47
CA TRP A 87 16.31 2.26 3.26
C TRP A 87 17.22 1.55 2.24
N GLY A 88 17.37 0.22 2.36
CA GLY A 88 18.12 -0.58 1.38
C GLY A 88 17.52 -0.57 -0.03
N LEU A 89 16.18 -0.55 -0.18
CA LEU A 89 15.51 -0.37 -1.48
C LEU A 89 15.76 1.03 -2.08
N MET A 90 15.82 2.07 -1.24
CA MET A 90 16.13 3.43 -1.70
C MET A 90 17.60 3.57 -2.10
N GLU A 91 18.52 2.97 -1.35
CA GLU A 91 19.95 2.91 -1.67
C GLU A 91 20.23 2.11 -2.95
N ALA A 92 19.68 0.90 -3.07
CA ALA A 92 19.84 0.08 -4.28
C ALA A 92 19.31 0.78 -5.54
N ARG A 93 18.19 1.51 -5.43
CA ARG A 93 17.66 2.31 -6.55
C ARG A 93 18.46 3.59 -6.82
N SER A 94 19.20 4.11 -5.84
CA SER A 94 20.07 5.27 -6.03
C SER A 94 21.30 4.92 -6.88
N GLU A 95 21.76 3.66 -6.85
CA GLU A 95 22.88 3.19 -7.67
C GLU A 95 22.45 2.85 -9.12
N GLU A 96 21.25 2.28 -9.32
CA GLU A 96 20.72 1.99 -10.66
C GLU A 96 20.07 3.19 -11.36
N THR A 97 19.64 4.21 -10.59
CA THR A 97 19.01 5.42 -11.13
C THR A 97 19.86 6.66 -10.84
N LEU A 98 21.15 6.60 -11.20
CA LEU A 98 21.89 7.83 -11.42
C LEU A 98 21.21 8.58 -12.58
N TRP A 99 20.51 9.66 -12.21
CA TRP A 99 20.38 10.83 -13.07
C TRP A 99 21.80 11.30 -13.39
N GLN A 100 22.46 10.66 -14.35
CA GLN A 100 23.66 11.20 -14.99
C GLN A 100 23.20 12.48 -15.69
N PRO A 101 23.62 13.68 -15.25
CA PRO A 101 23.44 14.85 -16.08
C PRO A 101 24.20 14.55 -17.36
N ARG A 102 23.52 14.54 -18.51
CA ARG A 102 24.19 14.63 -19.81
C ARG A 102 24.87 15.99 -19.88
N LEU A 103 26.04 16.12 -19.24
CA LEU A 103 27.04 17.10 -19.55
C LEU A 103 28.08 16.41 -20.43
N ALA A 104 27.74 16.27 -21.71
CA ALA A 104 28.72 16.04 -22.76
C ALA A 104 28.16 16.53 -24.10
N MET A 105 28.66 17.71 -24.50
CA MET A 105 28.89 18.16 -25.88
C MET A 105 27.68 18.59 -26.73
N GLN A 106 27.38 19.89 -26.74
CA GLN A 106 27.94 20.88 -27.71
C GLN A 106 27.58 22.30 -27.26
#